data_AF-A0A7W0NPC8-F1
#
_entry.id   AF-A0A7W0NPC8-F1
#
_cell.length_a   1.000
_cell.length_b   1.000
_cell.length_c   1.000
_cell.angle_alpha   90.00
_cell.angle_beta   90.00
_cell.angle_gamma   90.00
#
_symmetry.space_group_name_H-M   'P 1'
#
loop_
_entity.id
_entity.type
_entity.pdbx_description
1 polymer ?
#
loop_
_entity_poly.entity_id
_entity_poly.type
_entity_poly.pdbx_seq_one_letter_code
_entity_poly.pdbx_strand_id
1 'polypeptide(L)'
;MSLRNGRPAARHKRRMMWCLAVVLAAGACTASGTSSGPSSPGASGRPQGPPEPHYTPPPIEPVTEPPAGPFRSGCRLPLETLRRIRRGYFPGRSPDVMVVPREPNFFGAFVGQSHSGPWDYVQRVPLVFYGPGFIRSQGSLSLGREVTLADLAPTYAELLDTPAPSNVGAPIDEVLVPEASRPGRPKLILTVVWDGGGWNVLDAWPDAWPNLARLMARGSSVED
;
A
#
# COMPACT_ATOMS: atom_id res chain seq x y z
N MET A 1 66.88 -33.32 -15.68
CA MET A 1 67.02 -32.08 -16.48
C MET A 1 66.11 -31.02 -15.84
N SER A 2 66.61 -29.99 -15.14
CA SER A 2 67.32 -28.78 -15.64
C SER A 2 66.36 -27.93 -16.50
N LEU A 3 66.03 -26.65 -16.24
CA LEU A 3 66.69 -25.48 -15.62
C LEU A 3 65.61 -24.55 -14.99
N ARG A 4 65.77 -23.93 -13.79
CA ARG A 4 66.39 -22.59 -13.51
C ARG A 4 66.02 -21.50 -14.53
N ASN A 5 65.72 -20.23 -14.27
CA ASN A 5 65.85 -19.22 -13.21
C ASN A 5 65.02 -18.02 -13.76
N GLY A 6 64.36 -17.10 -13.03
CA GLY A 6 64.90 -16.19 -12.02
C GLY A 6 65.21 -14.79 -12.61
N ARG A 7 64.51 -13.75 -12.09
CA ARG A 7 64.76 -12.28 -12.09
C ARG A 7 64.18 -11.41 -13.23
N PRO A 8 63.99 -10.08 -13.04
CA PRO A 8 63.69 -9.28 -11.84
C PRO A 8 62.53 -8.25 -12.03
N ALA A 9 62.13 -7.63 -10.91
CA ALA A 9 61.27 -6.45 -10.86
C ALA A 9 61.95 -5.17 -11.40
N ALA A 10 61.19 -4.22 -11.96
CA ALA A 10 60.80 -2.98 -11.27
C ALA A 10 60.38 -1.84 -12.22
N ARG A 11 59.46 -1.02 -11.69
CA ARG A 11 59.16 0.38 -12.02
C ARG A 11 58.39 0.65 -13.31
N HIS A 12 57.06 0.71 -13.17
CA HIS A 12 56.26 1.67 -13.94
C HIS A 12 55.49 2.62 -13.02
N LYS A 13 55.58 3.89 -13.42
CA LYS A 13 55.30 5.10 -12.66
C LYS A 13 53.82 5.18 -12.32
N ARG A 14 53.50 5.49 -11.06
CA ARG A 14 52.18 5.98 -10.64
C ARG A 14 51.82 7.20 -11.48
N ARG A 15 50.89 7.05 -12.42
CA ARG A 15 50.14 8.18 -12.99
C ARG A 15 48.81 8.23 -12.26
N MET A 16 48.76 9.12 -11.27
CA MET A 16 47.58 9.55 -10.55
C MET A 16 46.64 10.21 -11.56
N MET A 17 45.65 9.46 -12.05
CA MET A 17 44.59 10.00 -12.90
C MET A 17 43.50 10.54 -11.99
N TRP A 18 43.39 11.87 -11.97
CA TRP A 18 42.39 12.62 -11.24
C TRP A 18 40.99 12.22 -11.74
N CYS A 19 40.25 11.45 -10.94
CA CYS A 19 38.81 11.34 -11.11
C CYS A 19 38.20 12.65 -10.61
N LEU A 20 37.84 13.52 -11.55
CA LEU A 20 37.06 14.73 -11.32
C LEU A 20 35.69 14.30 -10.75
N ALA A 21 35.52 14.43 -9.44
CA ALA A 21 34.22 14.26 -8.81
C ALA A 21 33.31 15.42 -9.23
N VAL A 22 32.37 15.13 -10.13
CA VAL A 22 31.27 16.04 -10.45
C VAL A 22 30.33 16.04 -9.24
N VAL A 23 30.49 17.04 -8.38
CA VAL A 23 29.52 17.36 -7.33
C VAL A 23 28.34 18.05 -8.00
N LEU A 24 27.26 17.30 -8.24
CA LEU A 24 25.95 17.86 -8.54
C LEU A 24 25.40 18.51 -7.26
N ALA A 25 25.65 19.81 -7.09
CA ALA A 25 24.90 20.62 -6.15
C ALA A 25 23.47 20.79 -6.69
N ALA A 26 22.57 19.89 -6.28
CA ALA A 26 21.14 20.12 -6.42
C ALA A 26 20.79 21.31 -5.53
N GLY A 27 20.53 22.46 -6.16
CA GLY A 27 20.07 23.66 -5.49
C GLY A 27 18.79 23.35 -4.71
N ALA A 28 18.90 23.36 -3.39
CA ALA A 28 17.76 23.33 -2.50
C ALA A 28 16.97 24.64 -2.71
N CYS A 29 15.84 24.57 -3.39
CA CYS A 29 14.81 25.59 -3.28
C CYS A 29 14.14 25.46 -1.90
N THR A 30 14.84 25.90 -0.86
CA THR A 30 14.22 26.31 0.41
C THR A 30 14.68 27.73 0.67
N ALA A 31 13.96 28.69 0.10
CA ALA A 31 14.10 30.08 0.51
C ALA A 31 13.52 30.20 1.93
N SER A 32 14.36 30.06 2.94
CA SER A 32 14.11 30.59 4.29
C SER A 32 15.04 31.77 4.49
N GLY A 33 14.65 32.90 3.87
CA GLY A 33 15.29 34.19 4.11
C GLY A 33 14.86 34.72 5.48
N THR A 34 15.76 34.71 6.44
CA THR A 34 15.65 35.53 7.65
C THR A 34 15.92 36.99 7.27
N SER A 35 14.86 37.79 7.18
CA SER A 35 14.97 39.26 7.24
C SER A 35 14.23 39.74 8.47
N SER A 36 14.99 40.16 9.49
CA SER A 36 14.49 40.96 10.60
C SER A 36 14.35 42.41 10.12
N GLY A 37 13.11 42.83 9.86
CA GLY A 37 12.73 44.22 9.56
C GLY A 37 11.30 44.47 10.08
N PRO A 38 10.98 45.71 10.51
CA PRO A 38 9.80 45.97 11.33
C PRO A 38 8.49 45.78 10.57
N SER A 39 7.50 45.26 11.30
CA SER A 39 6.17 44.84 10.86
C SER A 39 5.33 45.94 10.21
N SER A 40 4.94 45.73 8.96
CA SER A 40 3.82 46.43 8.31
C SER A 40 2.52 45.61 8.46
N PRO A 41 1.39 46.23 8.83
CA PRO A 41 0.11 45.54 8.98
C PRO A 41 -0.57 45.42 7.62
N GLY A 42 -0.78 44.19 7.15
CA GLY A 42 -1.51 43.93 5.92
C GLY A 42 -0.92 42.78 5.10
N ALA A 43 -1.02 41.56 5.61
CA ALA A 43 -0.83 40.37 4.80
C ALA A 43 -1.97 39.39 5.08
N SER A 44 -2.80 39.23 4.06
CA SER A 44 -3.80 38.20 3.86
C SER A 44 -3.40 36.85 4.46
N GLY A 45 -4.34 36.22 5.16
CA GLY A 45 -4.16 34.94 5.84
C GLY A 45 -3.49 33.90 4.95
N ARG A 46 -2.53 33.18 5.54
CA ARG A 46 -1.97 31.94 5.00
C ARG A 46 -3.15 31.05 4.56
N PRO A 47 -3.10 30.40 3.38
CA PRO A 47 -4.02 29.31 3.09
C PRO A 47 -3.98 28.36 4.27
N GLN A 48 -5.14 28.09 4.89
CA GLN A 48 -5.23 27.07 5.92
C GLN A 48 -4.66 25.79 5.31
N GLY A 49 -3.67 25.20 5.98
CA GLY A 49 -3.17 23.88 5.58
C GLY A 49 -4.34 22.90 5.53
N PRO A 50 -4.19 21.76 4.84
CA PRO A 50 -5.20 20.71 4.91
C PRO A 50 -5.53 20.42 6.39
N PRO A 51 -6.81 20.16 6.72
CA PRO A 51 -7.20 19.89 8.10
C PRO A 51 -6.28 18.85 8.71
N GLU A 52 -5.88 19.10 9.96
CA GLU A 52 -5.04 18.18 10.74
C GLU A 52 -5.68 16.78 10.72
N PRO A 53 -4.90 15.71 10.46
CA PRO A 53 -5.45 14.36 10.46
C PRO A 53 -6.06 13.99 11.81
N HIS A 54 -7.23 13.37 11.78
CA HIS A 54 -7.79 12.68 12.92
C HIS A 54 -7.18 11.27 13.02
N TYR A 55 -5.86 11.17 13.17
CA TYR A 55 -5.15 9.89 13.27
C TYR A 55 -4.36 9.78 14.58
N THR A 56 -4.69 8.76 15.36
CA THR A 56 -3.85 8.35 16.49
C THR A 56 -3.13 7.06 16.08
N PRO A 57 -1.80 7.08 15.89
CA PRO A 57 -1.06 5.86 15.56
C PRO A 57 -1.24 4.82 16.67
N PRO A 58 -1.32 3.52 16.32
CA PRO A 58 -1.39 2.47 17.32
C PRO A 58 -0.15 2.55 18.23
N PRO A 59 -0.30 2.33 19.55
CA PRO A 59 0.83 2.37 20.47
C PRO A 59 1.94 1.42 20.02
N ILE A 60 3.17 1.92 19.93
CA ILE A 60 4.33 1.06 19.73
C ILE A 60 4.67 0.48 21.11
N GLU A 61 4.26 -0.76 21.36
CA GLU A 61 4.66 -1.44 22.59
C GLU A 61 6.20 -1.54 22.63
N PRO A 62 6.91 -1.19 23.70
CA PRO A 62 8.35 -1.41 23.77
C PRO A 62 8.64 -2.90 23.95
N VAL A 63 9.59 -3.45 23.18
CA VAL A 63 10.06 -4.82 23.40
C VAL A 63 11.06 -4.81 24.56
N THR A 64 10.72 -5.44 25.67
CA THR A 64 11.61 -5.59 26.83
C THR A 64 12.21 -7.00 26.91
N GLU A 65 11.59 -8.00 26.29
CA GLU A 65 12.10 -9.37 26.27
C GLU A 65 13.05 -9.64 25.09
N PRO A 66 14.15 -10.38 25.30
CA PRO A 66 15.02 -10.79 24.22
C PRO A 66 14.28 -11.70 23.22
N PRO A 67 14.54 -11.57 21.90
CA PRO A 67 13.86 -12.38 20.90
C PRO A 67 14.16 -13.87 21.11
N ALA A 68 13.13 -14.71 21.08
CA ALA A 68 13.22 -16.16 21.31
C ALA A 68 13.89 -16.94 20.16
N GLY A 69 14.67 -16.27 19.30
CA GLY A 69 15.20 -16.79 18.04
C GLY A 69 14.17 -16.76 16.89
N PRO A 70 14.62 -16.74 15.62
CA PRO A 70 13.76 -16.49 14.47
C PRO A 70 12.63 -17.54 14.30
N PHE A 71 12.91 -18.81 14.55
CA PHE A 71 11.91 -19.89 14.45
C PHE A 71 10.79 -19.73 15.47
N ARG A 72 11.11 -19.54 16.76
CA ARG A 72 10.08 -19.37 17.80
C ARG A 72 9.27 -18.09 17.59
N SER A 73 9.93 -17.00 17.15
CA SER A 73 9.24 -15.76 16.80
C SER A 73 8.26 -15.97 15.63
N GLY A 74 8.67 -16.72 14.59
CA GLY A 74 7.78 -17.08 13.48
C GLY A 74 6.59 -17.93 13.92
N CYS A 75 6.80 -18.93 14.78
CA CYS A 75 5.72 -19.77 15.31
C CYS A 75 4.71 -19.01 16.21
N ARG A 76 5.09 -17.81 16.71
CA ARG A 76 4.22 -16.95 17.53
C ARG A 76 3.39 -15.96 16.71
N LEU A 77 3.57 -15.91 15.39
CA LEU A 77 2.78 -15.01 14.55
C LEU A 77 1.29 -15.35 14.67
N PRO A 78 0.40 -14.33 14.72
CA PRO A 78 -1.04 -14.56 14.68
C PRO A 78 -1.43 -15.40 13.46
N LEU A 79 -2.43 -16.26 13.64
CA LEU A 79 -2.90 -17.15 12.57
C LEU A 79 -3.31 -16.37 11.32
N GLU A 80 -3.92 -15.20 11.49
CA GLU A 80 -4.35 -14.35 10.38
C GLU A 80 -3.18 -13.76 9.59
N THR A 81 -2.12 -13.33 10.30
CA THR A 81 -0.85 -12.93 9.69
C THR A 81 -0.25 -14.07 8.86
N LEU A 82 -0.24 -15.29 9.40
CA LEU A 82 0.26 -16.48 8.69
C LEU A 82 -0.58 -16.81 7.45
N ARG A 83 -1.92 -16.68 7.51
CA ARG A 83 -2.80 -16.88 6.36
C ARG A 83 -2.51 -15.87 5.25
N ARG A 84 -2.38 -14.59 5.59
CA ARG A 84 -2.04 -13.52 4.63
C ARG A 84 -0.68 -13.77 3.96
N ILE A 85 0.34 -14.13 4.73
CA ILE A 85 1.65 -14.51 4.20
C ILE A 85 1.53 -15.72 3.27
N ARG A 86 0.78 -16.75 3.69
CA ARG A 86 0.58 -17.97 2.89
C ARG A 86 -0.15 -17.68 1.57
N ARG A 87 -1.14 -16.79 1.55
CA ARG A 87 -1.87 -16.38 0.33
C ARG A 87 -0.95 -15.70 -0.69
N GLY A 88 0.08 -14.98 -0.23
CA GLY A 88 1.09 -14.37 -1.09
C GLY A 88 2.25 -15.30 -1.52
N TYR A 89 2.30 -16.54 -1.02
CA TYR A 89 3.38 -17.47 -1.31
C TYR A 89 3.13 -18.27 -2.60
N PHE A 90 4.13 -18.32 -3.48
CA PHE A 90 4.15 -19.15 -4.66
C PHE A 90 5.43 -19.99 -4.75
N PRO A 91 5.34 -21.34 -4.78
CA PRO A 91 6.51 -22.21 -4.88
C PRO A 91 7.42 -21.86 -6.06
N GLY A 92 8.71 -21.69 -5.80
CA GLY A 92 9.71 -21.35 -6.83
C GLY A 92 9.70 -19.89 -7.32
N ARG A 93 8.80 -19.03 -6.81
CA ARG A 93 8.81 -17.58 -7.07
C ARG A 93 8.90 -16.73 -5.79
N SER A 94 8.53 -17.29 -4.65
CA SER A 94 8.72 -16.66 -3.35
C SER A 94 10.12 -16.92 -2.77
N PRO A 95 10.63 -16.03 -1.90
CA PRO A 95 11.94 -16.21 -1.28
C PRO A 95 11.94 -17.36 -0.27
N ASP A 96 13.12 -17.93 -0.02
CA ASP A 96 13.35 -18.97 1.00
C ASP A 96 13.18 -18.43 2.43
N VAL A 97 13.47 -17.14 2.63
CA VAL A 97 13.37 -16.45 3.91
C VAL A 97 12.53 -15.18 3.72
N MET A 98 11.53 -15.02 4.57
CA MET A 98 10.71 -13.81 4.65
C MET A 98 10.86 -13.18 6.03
N VAL A 99 11.02 -11.86 6.08
CA VAL A 99 11.09 -11.10 7.33
C VAL A 99 9.78 -10.36 7.52
N VAL A 100 9.17 -10.55 8.68
CA VAL A 100 7.94 -9.88 9.07
C VAL A 100 8.29 -8.91 10.19
N PRO A 101 8.31 -7.59 9.95
CA PRO A 101 8.52 -6.65 11.03
C PRO A 101 7.34 -6.68 11.99
N ARG A 102 7.61 -6.32 13.24
CA ARG A 102 6.56 -6.22 14.25
C ARG A 102 5.66 -5.02 13.92
N GLU A 103 4.35 -5.20 14.00
CA GLU A 103 3.39 -4.10 13.86
C GLU A 103 3.69 -2.94 14.84
N PRO A 104 3.56 -1.66 14.44
CA PRO A 104 3.23 -1.13 13.11
C PRO A 104 4.48 -0.81 12.25
N ASN A 105 5.62 -1.45 12.53
CA ASN A 105 6.86 -1.19 11.78
C ASN A 105 6.77 -1.80 10.37
N PHE A 106 7.33 -1.10 9.39
CA PHE A 106 7.37 -1.52 8.00
C PHE A 106 8.77 -1.32 7.42
N PHE A 107 9.04 -1.93 6.25
CA PHE A 107 10.26 -1.66 5.49
C PHE A 107 10.03 -0.46 4.58
N GLY A 108 10.71 0.66 4.82
CA GLY A 108 10.58 1.86 3.98
C GLY A 108 11.90 2.58 3.77
N ALA A 109 11.87 3.61 2.94
CA ALA A 109 12.96 4.54 2.70
C ALA A 109 12.54 5.98 3.04
N PHE A 110 13.51 6.88 3.16
CA PHE A 110 13.27 8.30 3.46
C PHE A 110 12.32 9.01 2.47
N VAL A 111 12.22 8.52 1.23
CA VAL A 111 11.39 9.08 0.16
C VAL A 111 10.33 8.10 -0.37
N GLY A 112 10.02 7.06 0.39
CA GLY A 112 9.00 6.08 0.00
C GLY A 112 8.57 5.20 1.16
N GLN A 113 7.30 5.28 1.51
CA GLN A 113 6.66 4.38 2.46
C GLN A 113 6.26 3.09 1.72
N SER A 114 6.45 1.93 2.34
CA SER A 114 5.83 0.72 1.80
C SER A 114 4.37 0.65 2.21
N HIS A 115 3.56 0.09 1.32
CA HIS A 115 2.20 -0.36 1.58
C HIS A 115 2.16 -1.89 1.46
N SER A 116 3.22 -2.56 1.91
CA SER A 116 3.39 -4.01 1.85
C SER A 116 3.57 -4.57 3.25
N GLY A 117 2.81 -5.61 3.54
CA GLY A 117 2.88 -6.33 4.81
C GLY A 117 1.53 -6.91 5.22
N PRO A 118 1.53 -7.78 6.24
CA PRO A 118 0.34 -8.55 6.59
C PRO A 118 -0.57 -7.85 7.62
N TRP A 119 -0.32 -6.58 7.95
CA TRP A 119 -1.05 -5.85 9.00
C TRP A 119 -2.39 -5.29 8.51
N ASP A 120 -3.32 -5.08 9.43
CA ASP A 120 -4.68 -4.63 9.09
C ASP A 120 -4.69 -3.25 8.42
N TYR A 121 -3.81 -2.34 8.81
CA TYR A 121 -3.72 -1.01 8.20
C TYR A 121 -3.23 -1.03 6.73
N VAL A 122 -2.76 -2.17 6.23
CA VAL A 122 -2.43 -2.38 4.81
C VAL A 122 -3.50 -3.24 4.12
N GLN A 123 -4.05 -4.24 4.82
CA GLN A 123 -4.94 -5.22 4.24
C GLN A 123 -6.41 -4.74 4.16
N ARG A 124 -6.84 -3.83 5.04
CA ARG A 124 -8.21 -3.31 5.07
C ARG A 124 -8.37 -2.13 4.11
N VAL A 125 -8.79 -2.44 2.89
CA VAL A 125 -9.02 -1.47 1.81
C VAL A 125 -10.51 -1.33 1.51
N PRO A 126 -10.99 -0.13 1.14
CA PRO A 126 -12.39 0.07 0.76
C PRO A 126 -12.69 -0.61 -0.58
N LEU A 127 -13.71 -1.48 -0.61
CA LEU A 127 -14.28 -2.01 -1.86
C LEU A 127 -15.59 -1.29 -2.16
N VAL A 128 -15.55 -0.34 -3.08
CA VAL A 128 -16.70 0.51 -3.43
C VAL A 128 -17.24 0.13 -4.80
N PHE A 129 -18.53 -0.16 -4.83
CA PHE A 129 -19.28 -0.52 -6.02
C PHE A 129 -20.31 0.57 -6.31
N TYR A 130 -20.37 1.03 -7.55
CA TYR A 130 -21.38 1.98 -8.00
C TYR A 130 -21.75 1.73 -9.45
N GLY A 131 -23.06 1.67 -9.72
CA GLY A 131 -23.59 1.45 -11.07
C GLY A 131 -25.12 1.42 -11.05
N PRO A 132 -25.81 2.48 -11.47
CA PRO A 132 -27.28 2.52 -11.48
C PRO A 132 -27.88 1.36 -12.28
N GLY A 133 -28.80 0.61 -11.66
CA GLY A 133 -29.43 -0.57 -12.26
C GLY A 133 -28.60 -1.87 -12.21
N PHE A 134 -27.34 -1.80 -11.75
CA PHE A 134 -26.43 -2.96 -11.66
C PHE A 134 -25.95 -3.24 -10.23
N ILE A 135 -25.69 -2.18 -9.46
CA ILE A 135 -25.24 -2.23 -8.07
C ILE A 135 -26.35 -1.69 -7.18
N ARG A 136 -26.61 -2.36 -6.06
CA ARG A 136 -27.58 -1.91 -5.06
C ARG A 136 -27.06 -0.66 -4.35
N SER A 137 -27.94 0.30 -4.09
CA SER A 137 -27.64 1.50 -3.29
C SER A 137 -27.92 1.20 -1.82
N GLN A 138 -26.92 0.65 -1.11
CA GLN A 138 -27.04 0.21 0.28
C GLN A 138 -26.12 0.98 1.25
N GLY A 139 -25.17 1.77 0.74
CA GLY A 139 -24.19 2.42 1.60
C GLY A 139 -23.14 1.44 2.13
N SER A 140 -22.77 1.58 3.40
CA SER A 140 -21.87 0.65 4.09
C SER A 140 -22.52 -0.72 4.29
N LEU A 141 -21.75 -1.78 4.04
CA LEU A 141 -22.15 -3.17 4.19
C LEU A 141 -21.14 -3.95 5.04
N SER A 142 -21.70 -4.69 6.00
CA SER A 142 -21.05 -5.79 6.68
C SER A 142 -21.72 -7.10 6.22
N LEU A 143 -20.95 -7.95 5.55
CA LEU A 143 -21.38 -9.22 4.94
C LEU A 143 -21.13 -10.43 5.86
N GLY A 144 -20.43 -10.25 6.98
CA GLY A 144 -20.18 -11.33 7.96
C GLY A 144 -19.25 -12.44 7.45
N ARG A 145 -18.53 -12.18 6.36
CA ARG A 145 -17.50 -13.04 5.76
C ARG A 145 -16.32 -12.19 5.33
N GLU A 146 -15.12 -12.79 5.28
CA GLU A 146 -13.95 -12.13 4.68
C GLU A 146 -14.23 -11.88 3.19
N VAL A 147 -14.11 -10.63 2.76
CA VAL A 147 -14.12 -10.23 1.35
C VAL A 147 -12.72 -9.82 0.96
N THR A 148 -12.26 -10.28 -0.20
CA THR A 148 -10.90 -9.99 -0.68
C THR A 148 -10.94 -9.44 -2.10
N LEU A 149 -9.83 -8.85 -2.55
CA LEU A 149 -9.68 -8.44 -3.95
C LEU A 149 -9.86 -9.61 -4.94
N ALA A 150 -9.65 -10.86 -4.51
CA ALA A 150 -9.87 -12.03 -5.35
C ALA A 150 -11.35 -12.25 -5.70
N ASP A 151 -12.28 -11.64 -4.96
CA ASP A 151 -13.72 -11.73 -5.16
C ASP A 151 -14.23 -10.78 -6.27
N LEU A 152 -13.42 -9.78 -6.67
CA LEU A 152 -13.80 -8.83 -7.72
C LEU A 152 -13.97 -9.51 -9.07
N ALA A 153 -13.05 -10.39 -9.45
CA ALA A 153 -13.09 -11.07 -10.75
C ALA A 153 -14.36 -11.95 -10.93
N PRO A 154 -14.74 -12.83 -9.98
CA PRO A 154 -16.01 -13.57 -10.08
C PRO A 154 -17.23 -12.64 -9.99
N THR A 155 -17.17 -11.53 -9.23
CA THR A 155 -18.25 -10.51 -9.23
C THR A 155 -18.43 -9.84 -10.60
N TYR A 156 -17.34 -9.58 -11.32
CA TYR A 156 -17.40 -9.04 -12.69
C TYR A 156 -17.93 -10.07 -13.67
N ALA A 157 -17.56 -11.34 -13.50
CA ALA A 157 -18.04 -12.43 -14.34
C ALA A 157 -19.57 -12.58 -14.25
N GLU A 158 -20.11 -12.48 -13.03
CA GLU A 158 -21.56 -12.46 -12.72
C GLU A 158 -22.27 -11.26 -13.38
N LEU A 159 -21.67 -10.07 -13.36
CA LEU A 159 -22.23 -8.89 -14.03
C LEU A 159 -22.23 -8.99 -15.56
N LEU A 160 -21.19 -9.60 -16.13
CA LEU A 160 -20.97 -9.69 -17.57
C LEU A 160 -21.63 -10.92 -18.20
N ASP A 161 -22.17 -11.83 -17.39
CA ASP A 161 -22.69 -13.13 -17.82
C ASP A 161 -21.61 -13.89 -18.61
N THR A 162 -20.51 -14.16 -17.91
CA THR A 162 -19.33 -14.88 -18.42
C THR A 162 -18.86 -15.92 -17.39
N PRO A 163 -18.15 -16.98 -17.81
CA PRO A 163 -17.61 -17.95 -16.87
C PRO A 163 -16.67 -17.32 -15.84
N ALA A 164 -16.88 -17.62 -14.55
CA ALA A 164 -16.01 -17.16 -13.50
C ALA A 164 -14.60 -17.81 -13.62
N PRO A 165 -13.53 -17.07 -13.29
CA PRO A 165 -12.20 -17.65 -13.18
C PRO A 165 -12.15 -18.75 -12.12
N SER A 166 -11.40 -19.82 -12.39
CA SER A 166 -11.26 -20.94 -11.45
C SER A 166 -10.29 -20.62 -10.32
N ASN A 167 -10.53 -21.22 -9.14
CA ASN A 167 -9.66 -21.12 -7.97
C ASN A 167 -9.40 -19.69 -7.44
N VAL A 168 -10.35 -18.76 -7.64
CA VAL A 168 -10.28 -17.41 -7.08
C VAL A 168 -11.61 -17.02 -6.46
N GLY A 169 -11.56 -16.55 -5.22
CA GLY A 169 -12.66 -15.86 -4.54
C GLY A 169 -14.07 -16.48 -4.63
N ALA A 170 -15.06 -15.66 -4.34
CA ALA A 170 -16.47 -15.88 -4.63
C ALA A 170 -17.12 -14.55 -5.05
N PRO A 171 -18.17 -14.56 -5.89
CA PRO A 171 -18.91 -13.34 -6.20
C PRO A 171 -19.39 -12.62 -4.93
N ILE A 172 -19.43 -11.29 -4.98
CA ILE A 172 -20.03 -10.44 -3.95
C ILE A 172 -21.46 -10.12 -4.38
N ASP A 173 -22.30 -11.14 -4.41
CA ASP A 173 -23.69 -11.01 -4.89
C ASP A 173 -24.49 -10.02 -4.03
N GLU A 174 -24.06 -9.80 -2.80
CA GLU A 174 -24.62 -8.87 -1.82
C GLU A 174 -24.60 -7.41 -2.31
N VAL A 175 -23.68 -7.05 -3.22
CA VAL A 175 -23.64 -5.70 -3.81
C VAL A 175 -24.45 -5.57 -5.11
N LEU A 176 -24.80 -6.67 -5.77
CA LEU A 176 -25.39 -6.64 -7.11
C LEU A 176 -26.92 -6.53 -7.09
N VAL A 177 -27.50 -5.76 -8.01
CA VAL A 177 -28.94 -5.86 -8.30
C VAL A 177 -29.23 -7.28 -8.81
N PRO A 178 -30.32 -7.94 -8.41
CA PRO A 178 -30.66 -9.27 -8.94
C PRO A 178 -30.74 -9.28 -10.47
N GLU A 179 -30.21 -10.32 -11.11
CA GLU A 179 -30.10 -10.40 -12.57
C GLU A 179 -31.42 -10.08 -13.30
N ALA A 180 -32.54 -10.65 -12.82
CA ALA A 180 -33.89 -10.43 -13.35
C ALA A 180 -34.37 -8.96 -13.33
N SER A 181 -33.71 -8.09 -12.56
CA SER A 181 -34.01 -6.67 -12.43
C SER A 181 -32.97 -5.75 -13.09
N ARG A 182 -31.91 -6.30 -13.69
CA ARG A 182 -30.88 -5.53 -14.41
C ARG A 182 -31.39 -5.13 -15.80
N PRO A 183 -30.99 -3.98 -16.36
CA PRO A 183 -31.36 -3.55 -17.71
C PRO A 183 -30.66 -4.35 -18.84
N GLY A 184 -29.99 -5.46 -18.52
CA GLY A 184 -29.10 -6.22 -19.39
C GLY A 184 -27.69 -6.33 -18.79
N ARG A 185 -26.69 -6.59 -19.62
CA ARG A 185 -25.27 -6.62 -19.23
C ARG A 185 -24.61 -5.24 -19.35
N PRO A 186 -23.70 -4.85 -18.45
CA PRO A 186 -22.98 -3.59 -18.59
C PRO A 186 -22.04 -3.66 -19.81
N LYS A 187 -21.93 -2.57 -20.56
CA LYS A 187 -21.02 -2.47 -21.73
C LYS A 187 -19.57 -2.17 -21.34
N LEU A 188 -19.36 -1.66 -20.12
CA LEU A 188 -18.06 -1.29 -19.57
C LEU A 188 -18.10 -1.46 -18.06
N ILE A 189 -17.04 -2.06 -17.51
CA ILE A 189 -16.72 -2.03 -16.08
C ILE A 189 -15.41 -1.25 -15.96
N LEU A 190 -15.40 -0.22 -15.12
CA LEU A 190 -14.19 0.54 -14.78
C LEU A 190 -13.77 0.19 -13.35
N THR A 191 -12.57 -0.36 -13.19
CA THR A 191 -11.94 -0.55 -11.89
C THR A 191 -10.87 0.51 -11.70
N VAL A 192 -10.93 1.24 -10.58
CA VAL A 192 -9.90 2.19 -10.17
C VAL A 192 -9.24 1.63 -8.91
N VAL A 193 -7.91 1.54 -8.91
CA VAL A 193 -7.11 1.07 -7.77
C VAL A 193 -6.24 2.22 -7.30
N TRP A 194 -6.32 2.54 -6.01
CA TRP A 194 -5.41 3.49 -5.39
C TRP A 194 -4.28 2.76 -4.68
N ASP A 195 -3.06 3.12 -5.06
CA ASP A 195 -1.88 2.58 -4.43
C ASP A 195 -1.70 3.15 -3.01
N GLY A 196 -1.50 2.29 -2.02
CA GLY A 196 -1.36 2.66 -0.61
C GLY A 196 -2.61 3.27 0.06
N GLY A 197 -3.79 3.21 -0.56
CA GLY A 197 -5.05 3.67 0.04
C GLY A 197 -5.72 2.59 0.89
N GLY A 198 -6.07 2.90 2.14
CA GLY A 198 -6.78 2.01 3.06
C GLY A 198 -7.77 2.77 3.95
N TRP A 199 -8.58 2.03 4.71
CA TRP A 199 -9.56 2.64 5.63
C TRP A 199 -8.91 3.57 6.65
N ASN A 200 -7.74 3.19 7.18
CA ASN A 200 -6.92 4.02 8.06
C ASN A 200 -6.61 5.42 7.48
N VAL A 201 -6.42 5.52 6.16
CA VAL A 201 -6.17 6.80 5.47
C VAL A 201 -7.49 7.55 5.31
N LEU A 202 -8.56 6.89 4.87
CA LEU A 202 -9.84 7.56 4.68
C LEU A 202 -10.43 8.10 5.99
N ASP A 203 -10.28 7.35 7.08
CA ASP A 203 -10.74 7.73 8.42
C ASP A 203 -9.93 8.89 9.01
N ALA A 204 -8.63 8.96 8.69
CA ALA A 204 -7.77 10.05 9.14
C ALA A 204 -8.11 11.40 8.49
N TRP A 205 -8.65 11.39 7.26
CA TRP A 205 -9.03 12.59 6.50
C TRP A 205 -10.45 12.46 5.91
N PRO A 206 -11.51 12.43 6.76
CA PRO A 206 -12.87 12.12 6.31
C PRO A 206 -13.42 13.12 5.28
N ASP A 207 -12.98 14.38 5.34
CA ASP A 207 -13.45 15.44 4.45
C ASP A 207 -12.68 15.54 3.13
N ALA A 208 -11.60 14.75 2.95
CA ALA A 208 -10.71 14.85 1.79
C ALA A 208 -11.19 14.07 0.55
N TRP A 209 -12.23 13.24 0.68
CA TRP A 209 -12.69 12.33 -0.38
C TRP A 209 -14.21 12.39 -0.65
N PRO A 210 -14.84 13.59 -0.77
CA PRO A 210 -16.29 13.73 -0.84
C PRO A 210 -16.93 13.03 -2.05
N ASN A 211 -16.19 12.88 -3.16
CA ASN A 211 -16.68 12.17 -4.34
C ASN A 211 -16.81 10.66 -4.10
N LEU A 212 -15.83 10.07 -3.41
CA LEU A 212 -15.87 8.66 -3.05
C LEU A 212 -16.97 8.41 -2.01
N ALA A 213 -17.11 9.28 -1.01
CA ALA A 213 -18.20 9.19 -0.02
C ALA A 213 -19.57 9.17 -0.69
N ARG A 214 -19.77 10.02 -1.69
CA ARG A 214 -21.00 10.05 -2.50
C ARG A 214 -21.20 8.77 -3.34
N LEU A 215 -20.13 8.13 -3.81
CA LEU A 215 -20.24 6.85 -4.51
C LEU A 215 -20.60 5.71 -3.56
N MET A 216 -19.97 5.66 -2.39
CA MET A 216 -20.30 4.70 -1.32
C MET A 216 -21.77 4.84 -0.91
N ALA A 217 -22.24 6.06 -0.63
CA ALA A 217 -23.61 6.32 -0.18
C ALA A 217 -24.69 5.99 -1.23
N ARG A 218 -24.40 6.18 -2.52
CA ARG A 218 -25.34 5.88 -3.63
C ARG A 218 -25.11 4.50 -4.26
N GLY A 219 -24.19 3.74 -3.71
CA GLY A 219 -23.77 2.43 -4.18
C GLY A 219 -23.67 1.48 -3.01
N SER A 220 -22.66 0.62 -3.00
CA SER A 220 -22.35 -0.26 -1.88
C SER A 220 -20.86 -0.18 -1.57
N SER A 221 -20.50 -0.12 -0.29
CA SER A 221 -19.12 -0.15 0.19
C SER A 221 -18.97 -1.27 1.22
N VAL A 222 -18.04 -2.19 1.00
CA VAL A 222 -17.76 -3.27 1.98
C VAL A 222 -16.76 -2.77 3.00
N GLU A 223 -17.06 -2.96 4.29
CA GLU A 223 -16.24 -2.50 5.43
C GLU A 223 -15.56 -3.61 6.25
N ASP A 224 -15.90 -4.87 5.96
CA ASP A 224 -15.40 -6.07 6.66
C ASP A 224 -13.96 -6.44 6.31
#